data_AF-A0AAE1QRC5-F1
#
_entry.id   AF-A0AAE1QRC5-F1
#
_cell.length_a   1.000
_cell.length_b   1.000
_cell.length_c   1.000
_cell.angle_alpha   90.00
_cell.angle_beta   90.00
_cell.angle_gamma   90.00
#
_symmetry.space_group_name_H-M   'P 1'
#
loop_
_entity.id
_entity.type
_entity.pdbx_description
1 polymer ?
#
loop_
_entity_poly.entity_id
_entity_poly.type
_entity_poly.pdbx_seq_one_letter_code
_entity_poly.pdbx_strand_id
1 'polypeptide(L)' 'MSAENNKIDMEEGTLEVGMEYRTVSGVAGPLVILDKVKGPKYQEIVNIRLGDGTTRRGQVLEVDGEKAVVQVG' A
#
# COMPACT_ATOMS: atom_id res chain seq x y z
N MET A 1 12.19 32.04 -12.91
CA MET A 1 12.74 30.68 -13.05
C MET A 1 11.85 29.75 -12.25
N SER A 2 11.33 28.76 -12.94
CA SER A 2 10.12 28.00 -12.64
C SER A 2 10.27 27.11 -11.41
N ALA A 3 9.35 27.24 -10.46
CA ALA A 3 9.02 26.17 -9.53
C ALA A 3 7.89 25.37 -10.20
N GLU A 4 8.22 24.24 -10.81
CA GLU A 4 7.22 23.34 -11.37
C GLU A 4 6.66 22.49 -10.24
N ASN A 5 5.45 22.87 -9.80
CA ASN A 5 4.69 22.22 -8.76
C ASN A 5 4.41 20.77 -9.14
N ASN A 6 4.88 19.83 -8.32
CA ASN A 6 4.52 18.41 -8.41
C ASN A 6 3.04 18.22 -8.05
N LYS A 7 2.16 18.48 -9.01
CA LYS A 7 0.76 18.05 -8.98
C LYS A 7 0.73 16.60 -9.41
N ILE A 8 0.62 15.70 -8.44
CA ILE A 8 0.17 14.34 -8.70
C ILE A 8 -1.33 14.38 -8.50
N ASP A 9 -2.04 14.78 -9.56
CA ASP A 9 -3.49 14.67 -9.66
C ASP A 9 -3.82 13.18 -9.70
N MET A 10 -4.36 12.71 -8.59
CA MET A 10 -4.41 11.30 -8.24
C MET A 10 -5.85 10.83 -8.49
N GLU A 11 -6.23 10.76 -9.77
CA GLU A 11 -7.56 10.33 -10.24
C GLU A 11 -7.58 8.81 -10.54
N GLU A 12 -8.65 8.15 -10.09
CA GLU A 12 -9.13 6.78 -10.37
C GLU A 12 -8.15 5.58 -10.37
N GLY A 13 -8.05 4.93 -9.20
CA GLY A 13 -8.55 3.54 -9.07
C GLY A 13 -7.88 2.40 -9.84
N THR A 14 -6.62 2.52 -10.28
CA THR A 14 -5.84 1.37 -10.79
C THR A 14 -4.51 1.30 -10.06
N LEU A 15 -4.24 0.18 -9.37
CA LEU A 15 -2.92 -0.11 -8.84
C LEU A 15 -1.97 -0.33 -10.02
N GLU A 16 -1.29 0.73 -10.45
CA GLU A 16 -0.32 0.68 -11.54
C GLU A 16 0.90 -0.15 -11.10
N VAL A 17 1.41 -0.96 -12.02
CA VAL A 17 2.62 -1.75 -11.78
C VAL A 17 3.79 -0.81 -11.47
N GLY A 18 4.14 -0.69 -10.19
CA GLY A 18 5.16 0.23 -9.69
C GLY A 18 4.72 1.18 -8.57
N MET A 19 3.45 1.14 -8.11
CA MET A 19 3.01 1.96 -6.97
C MET A 19 3.64 1.50 -5.65
N GLU A 20 4.42 2.37 -5.00
CA GLU A 20 4.98 2.17 -3.66
C GLU A 20 4.22 3.02 -2.65
N TYR A 21 3.58 2.37 -1.68
CA TYR A 21 2.91 3.05 -0.57
C TYR A 21 3.77 2.97 0.69
N ARG A 22 4.11 4.13 1.25
CA ARG A 22 4.75 4.25 2.57
C ARG A 22 3.73 4.68 3.62
N THR A 23 2.62 3.95 3.68
CA THR A 23 1.44 4.32 4.46
C THR A 23 1.09 3.29 5.54
N VAL A 24 2.11 2.59 6.06
CA VAL A 24 1.95 1.67 7.19
C VAL A 24 1.46 2.46 8.40
N SER A 25 0.22 2.20 8.79
CA SER A 25 -0.45 2.83 9.94
C SER A 25 -0.13 2.09 11.24
N GLY A 26 0.10 0.77 11.15
CA GLY A 26 0.50 -0.03 12.30
C GLY A 26 0.80 -1.48 11.93
N VAL A 27 1.42 -2.18 12.87
CA VAL A 27 1.73 -3.61 12.75
C VAL A 27 1.22 -4.32 14.01
N ALA A 28 0.46 -5.38 13.81
CA ALA A 28 -0.10 -6.22 14.86
C ALA A 28 0.27 -7.69 14.60
N GLY A 29 1.44 -8.10 15.10
CA GLY A 29 1.97 -9.45 14.86
C GLY A 29 2.22 -9.69 13.37
N PRO A 30 1.63 -10.73 12.74
CA PRO A 30 1.76 -10.98 11.31
C PRO A 30 0.86 -10.07 10.45
N LEU A 31 0.04 -9.20 11.05
CA LEU A 31 -0.86 -8.31 10.33
C LEU A 31 -0.25 -6.92 10.22
N VAL A 32 -0.34 -6.34 9.03
CA VAL A 32 0.10 -4.99 8.69
C VAL A 32 -1.12 -4.19 8.24
N ILE A 33 -1.32 -3.04 8.86
CA ILE A 33 -2.42 -2.14 8.55
C ILE A 33 -1.86 -1.03 7.68
N LEU A 34 -2.42 -0.91 6.48
CA LEU A 34 -2.12 0.14 5.52
C LEU A 34 -3.27 1.14 5.49
N ASP A 35 -2.93 2.41 5.39
CA ASP A 35 -3.89 3.51 5.23
C ASP A 35 -3.65 4.22 3.90
N LYS A 36 -4.59 5.03 3.41
CA LYS A 36 -4.46 5.80 2.15
C LYS A 36 -4.08 4.93 0.93
N VAL A 37 -4.51 3.67 0.91
CA VAL A 37 -4.30 2.75 -0.22
C VAL A 37 -5.41 2.98 -1.22
N LYS A 38 -5.05 3.11 -2.50
CA LYS A 38 -6.03 3.40 -3.55
C LYS A 38 -6.58 2.11 -4.17
N GLY A 39 -7.85 1.83 -3.88
CA GLY A 39 -8.55 0.67 -4.43
C GLY A 39 -7.96 -0.69 -4.06
N PRO A 40 -7.59 -0.94 -2.78
CA PRO A 40 -7.13 -2.27 -2.38
C PRO A 40 -8.25 -3.30 -2.64
N LYS A 41 -7.88 -4.49 -3.12
CA LYS A 41 -8.83 -5.58 -3.34
C LYS A 41 -8.65 -6.69 -2.31
N TYR A 42 -9.77 -7.24 -1.86
CA TYR A 42 -9.76 -8.43 -1.01
C TYR A 42 -9.06 -9.59 -1.73
N GLN A 43 -8.26 -10.37 -0.99
CA GLN A 43 -7.41 -11.46 -1.50
C GLN A 43 -6.33 -11.05 -2.51
N GLU A 44 -6.10 -9.75 -2.71
CA GLU A 44 -4.99 -9.30 -3.52
C GLU A 44 -3.66 -9.65 -2.87
N ILE A 45 -2.68 -9.97 -3.70
CA ILE A 45 -1.33 -10.28 -3.26
C ILE A 45 -0.45 -9.05 -3.41
N VAL A 46 0.15 -8.62 -2.30
CA VAL A 46 1.02 -7.45 -2.24
C VAL A 46 2.45 -7.84 -1.88
N ASN A 47 3.40 -7.00 -2.28
CA ASN A 47 4.80 -7.15 -1.90
C ASN A 47 5.17 -6.03 -0.92
N ILE A 48 5.75 -6.41 0.21
CA ILE A 48 6.14 -5.49 1.28
C ILE A 48 7.66 -5.49 1.34
N ARG A 49 8.26 -4.33 1.09
CA ARG A 49 9.69 -4.13 1.25
C ARG A 49 9.98 -3.67 2.68
N LEU A 50 10.77 -4.44 3.42
CA LEU A 50 11.22 -4.11 4.76
C LEU A 50 12.46 -3.19 4.69
N GLY A 51 12.73 -2.50 5.80
CA GLY A 51 13.88 -1.59 5.91
C GLY A 51 15.24 -2.29 5.80
N ASP A 52 15.28 -3.61 6.02
CA ASP A 52 16.45 -4.46 5.81
C ASP A 52 16.70 -4.81 4.32
N GLY A 53 15.83 -4.34 3.42
CA GLY A 53 15.91 -4.59 1.98
C GLY A 53 15.26 -5.90 1.53
N THR A 54 14.74 -6.72 2.45
CA THR A 54 14.00 -7.93 2.10
C THR A 54 12.60 -7.60 1.63
N THR A 55 12.06 -8.43 0.74
CA THR A 55 10.68 -8.33 0.27
C THR A 55 9.90 -9.53 0.76
N ARG A 56 8.80 -9.28 1.46
CA ARG A 56 7.85 -10.30 1.88
C ARG A 56 6.57 -10.20 1.09
N ARG A 57 5.94 -11.34 0.87
CA ARG A 57 4.65 -11.43 0.19
C ARG A 57 3.55 -11.40 1.24
N GLY A 58 2.55 -10.56 1.02
CA GLY A 58 1.39 -10.45 1.89
C GLY A 58 0.09 -10.62 1.12
N GLN A 59 -0.98 -10.93 1.84
CA GLN A 59 -2.32 -11.03 1.29
C GLN A 59 -3.27 -10.08 2.00
N VAL A 60 -4.07 -9.34 1.23
CA VAL A 60 -5.12 -8.48 1.77
C VAL A 60 -6.25 -9.34 2.33
N LEU A 61 -6.51 -9.21 3.63
CA LEU A 61 -7.57 -9.90 4.36
C LEU A 61 -8.81 -9.01 4.56
N GLU A 62 -8.65 -7.70 4.60
CA GLU A 62 -9.75 -6.76 4.82
C GLU A 62 -9.49 -5.46 4.08
N VAL A 63 -10.57 -4.86 3.58
CA VAL A 63 -10.57 -3.56 2.91
C VAL A 63 -11.70 -2.73 3.47
N ASP A 64 -11.38 -1.55 3.97
CA ASP A 64 -12.32 -0.55 4.46
C ASP A 64 -11.97 0.81 3.86
N GLY A 65 -12.59 1.13 2.71
CA GLY A 65 -12.30 2.34 1.94
C GLY A 65 -10.84 2.41 1.50
N GLU A 66 -10.08 3.32 2.13
CA GLU A 66 -8.65 3.52 1.87
C GLU A 66 -7.74 2.71 2.82
N LYS A 67 -8.33 1.99 3.77
CA LYS A 67 -7.63 1.15 4.73
C LYS A 67 -7.60 -0.30 4.24
N ALA A 68 -6.45 -0.94 4.36
CA ALA A 68 -6.29 -2.35 4.05
C ALA A 68 -5.56 -3.07 5.18
N VAL A 69 -6.02 -4.27 5.51
CA VAL A 69 -5.34 -5.18 6.43
C VAL A 69 -4.67 -6.27 5.62
N VAL A 70 -3.35 -6.37 5.75
CA VAL A 70 -2.53 -7.33 5.01
C VAL A 70 -1.87 -8.28 5.99
N GLN A 71 -2.00 -9.58 5.76
CA GLN A 71 -1.22 -10.58 6.48
C GLN A 71 0.10 -10.83 5.77
N VAL A 72 1.20 -10.82 6.53
CA VAL A 72 2.56 -11.05 6.06
C VAL A 72 3.06 -12.37 6.62
N GLY A 73 3.46 -13.26 5.72
CA GLY A 73 4.09 -14.55 6.04
C GLY A 73 5.61 -14.49 6.13
#